data_AF-A0A366X4N7-F1
#
_entry.id   AF-A0A366X4N7-F1
#
_cell.length_a   1.000
_cell.length_b   1.000
_cell.length_c   1.000
_cell.angle_alpha   90.00
_cell.angle_beta   90.00
_cell.angle_gamma   90.00
#
_symmetry.space_group_name_H-M   'P 1'
#
loop_
_entity.id
_entity.type
_entity.pdbx_description
1 polymer ?
#
loop_
_entity_poly.entity_id
_entity_poly.type
_entity_poly.pdbx_seq_one_letter_code
_entity_poly.pdbx_strand_id
1 'polypeptide(L)'
;MTRAFVFPGQGAQTIGMGKALAEAYPTAQAVFDEVDEALGEKLSTLIWEGDIAELTLTQNAQPALMATSMAAMRALEAEGVAVTDAAFVAGHSLGEYSALAAAGSLSIADTARLLRTRGQAMQSAVPVGEGAMAAILGLDLEAVRAVAEEAAQGEVCQAANDNDPTQVVVSGAKAAVERAAEIAKEKGAKRAVMLPVSAPFHCALMQPAADVMAEALAAVEVKAPAVPLIANVRAEAVGDPDLIRQLLVDQVTGSVRWRESVQYMAAQGVTETWEIGAGKALSGMIRKIDRAIAGKAVGRPDDVQNVVKSES
;
A
#
# COMPACT_ATOMS: atom_id res chain seq x y z
N MET A 1 2.22 23.56 -10.41
CA MET A 1 2.56 22.83 -9.18
C MET A 1 2.76 21.38 -9.59
N THR A 2 3.86 20.73 -9.21
CA THR A 2 4.07 19.31 -9.58
C THR A 2 3.49 18.44 -8.48
N ARG A 3 2.65 17.47 -8.85
CA ARG A 3 1.95 16.61 -7.89
C ARG A 3 2.21 15.13 -8.12
N ALA A 4 2.04 14.34 -7.07
CA ALA A 4 1.98 12.89 -7.15
C ALA A 4 0.67 12.36 -6.58
N PHE A 5 0.13 11.30 -7.17
CA PHE A 5 -1.01 10.56 -6.63
C PHE A 5 -0.49 9.37 -5.84
N VAL A 6 -0.90 9.28 -4.57
CA VAL A 6 -0.44 8.25 -3.65
C VAL A 6 -1.61 7.37 -3.18
N PHE A 7 -1.36 6.06 -3.12
CA PHE A 7 -2.41 5.06 -2.91
C PHE A 7 -2.17 4.28 -1.60
N PRO A 8 -3.13 4.28 -0.65
CA PRO A 8 -2.95 3.72 0.68
C PRO A 8 -2.85 2.19 0.65
N GLY A 9 -2.15 1.67 1.66
CA GLY A 9 -1.97 0.24 1.90
C GLY A 9 -2.85 -0.32 3.00
N GLN A 10 -2.56 -1.55 3.41
CA GLN A 10 -3.30 -2.27 4.45
C GLN A 10 -3.21 -1.54 5.80
N GLY A 11 -4.29 -1.56 6.56
CA GLY A 11 -4.48 -0.77 7.79
C GLY A 11 -5.31 0.50 7.60
N ALA A 12 -5.59 0.90 6.35
CA ALA A 12 -6.46 2.03 6.04
C ALA A 12 -7.95 1.66 5.91
N GLN A 13 -8.29 0.37 5.88
CA GLN A 13 -9.64 -0.10 5.64
C GLN A 13 -10.58 0.23 6.81
N THR A 14 -11.80 0.65 6.48
CA THR A 14 -12.88 0.91 7.44
C THR A 14 -14.20 0.46 6.84
N ILE A 15 -15.12 -0.04 7.66
CA ILE A 15 -16.48 -0.32 7.21
C ILE A 15 -17.13 0.96 6.68
N GLY A 16 -17.80 0.86 5.53
CA GLY A 16 -18.45 1.97 4.84
C GLY A 16 -17.52 2.78 3.93
N MET A 17 -16.24 2.44 3.81
CA MET A 17 -15.32 3.17 2.91
C MET A 17 -15.82 3.10 1.46
N GLY A 18 -15.71 4.23 0.73
CA GLY A 18 -16.13 4.32 -0.66
C GLY A 18 -17.64 4.33 -0.92
N LYS A 19 -18.50 4.02 0.06
CA LYS A 19 -19.98 3.99 -0.14
C LYS A 19 -20.52 5.34 -0.62
N ALA A 20 -20.14 6.43 0.04
CA ALA A 20 -20.56 7.77 -0.34
C ALA A 20 -20.06 8.19 -1.74
N LEU A 21 -18.90 7.70 -2.18
CA LEU A 21 -18.41 7.92 -3.54
C LEU A 21 -19.28 7.18 -4.55
N ALA A 22 -19.58 5.91 -4.28
CA ALA A 22 -20.44 5.09 -5.13
C ALA A 22 -21.86 5.66 -5.26
N GLU A 23 -22.42 6.19 -4.17
CA GLU A 23 -23.73 6.86 -4.16
C GLU A 23 -23.74 8.18 -4.95
N ALA A 24 -22.64 8.94 -4.92
CA ALA A 24 -22.54 10.24 -5.57
C ALA A 24 -22.11 10.18 -7.05
N TYR A 25 -21.29 9.20 -7.42
CA TYR A 25 -20.67 9.08 -8.75
C TYR A 25 -20.96 7.70 -9.36
N PRO A 26 -21.75 7.61 -10.45
CA PRO A 26 -22.00 6.34 -11.13
C PRO A 26 -20.72 5.63 -11.60
N THR A 27 -19.69 6.40 -11.97
CA THR A 27 -18.37 5.87 -12.35
C THR A 27 -17.63 5.22 -11.18
N ALA A 28 -17.87 5.68 -9.95
CA ALA A 28 -17.33 5.07 -8.73
C ALA A 28 -18.10 3.81 -8.35
N GLN A 29 -19.43 3.79 -8.47
CA GLN A 29 -20.24 2.58 -8.28
C GLN A 29 -19.81 1.46 -9.23
N ALA A 30 -19.58 1.79 -10.50
CA ALA A 30 -19.15 0.82 -11.52
C ALA A 30 -17.83 0.12 -11.17
N VAL A 31 -16.92 0.76 -10.41
CA VAL A 31 -15.68 0.12 -9.94
C VAL A 31 -15.99 -1.03 -8.98
N PHE A 32 -16.91 -0.83 -8.02
CA PHE A 32 -17.29 -1.88 -7.09
C PHE A 32 -18.00 -3.02 -7.81
N ASP A 33 -18.84 -2.72 -8.81
CA ASP A 33 -19.50 -3.72 -9.63
C ASP A 33 -18.48 -4.55 -10.44
N GLU A 34 -17.50 -3.90 -11.07
CA GLU A 34 -16.42 -4.58 -11.82
C GLU A 34 -15.56 -5.47 -10.90
N VAL A 35 -15.24 -5.00 -9.69
CA VAL A 35 -14.47 -5.79 -8.71
C VAL A 35 -15.28 -6.99 -8.20
N ASP A 36 -16.55 -6.80 -7.89
CA ASP A 36 -17.44 -7.90 -7.47
C ASP A 36 -17.57 -8.97 -8.58
N GLU A 37 -17.75 -8.53 -9.84
CA GLU A 37 -17.79 -9.44 -10.99
C GLU A 37 -16.46 -10.18 -11.18
N ALA A 38 -15.33 -9.47 -11.11
CA ALA A 38 -14.00 -10.03 -11.29
C ALA A 38 -13.64 -11.09 -10.24
N LEU A 39 -14.17 -10.95 -9.02
CA LEU A 39 -13.96 -11.88 -7.91
C LEU A 39 -15.07 -12.94 -7.79
N GLY A 40 -16.20 -12.77 -8.48
CA GLY A 40 -17.36 -13.65 -8.40
C GLY A 40 -18.08 -13.61 -7.04
N GLU A 41 -17.91 -12.53 -6.27
CA GLU A 41 -18.48 -12.36 -4.93
C GLU A 41 -18.83 -10.90 -4.65
N LYS A 42 -19.73 -10.66 -3.68
CA LYS A 42 -20.12 -9.30 -3.26
C LYS A 42 -19.15 -8.73 -2.22
N LEU A 43 -17.91 -8.49 -2.63
CA LEU A 43 -16.91 -7.84 -1.78
C LEU A 43 -17.39 -6.45 -1.33
N SER A 44 -18.09 -5.71 -2.19
CA SER A 44 -18.72 -4.42 -1.87
C SER A 44 -19.62 -4.47 -0.62
N THR A 45 -20.41 -5.54 -0.45
CA THR A 45 -21.24 -5.73 0.74
C THR A 45 -20.39 -5.86 2.01
N LEU A 46 -19.29 -6.61 1.97
CA LEU A 46 -18.34 -6.70 3.09
C LEU A 46 -17.69 -5.34 3.38
N ILE A 47 -17.31 -4.59 2.35
CA ILE A 47 -16.70 -3.26 2.50
C ILE A 47 -17.66 -2.30 3.23
N TRP A 48 -18.94 -2.32 2.88
CA TRP A 48 -19.89 -1.30 3.35
C TRP A 48 -20.61 -1.66 4.64
N GLU A 49 -20.89 -2.94 4.86
CA GLU A 49 -21.85 -3.39 5.86
C GLU A 49 -21.35 -4.59 6.68
N GLY A 50 -20.20 -5.17 6.31
CA GLY A 50 -19.68 -6.36 6.96
C GLY A 50 -18.93 -6.11 8.27
N ASP A 51 -18.25 -7.15 8.74
CA ASP A 51 -17.46 -7.10 9.96
C ASP A 51 -16.03 -6.61 9.69
N ILE A 52 -15.51 -5.75 10.57
CA ILE A 52 -14.17 -5.17 10.40
C ILE A 52 -13.05 -6.22 10.50
N ALA A 53 -13.22 -7.27 11.31
CA ALA A 53 -12.22 -8.33 11.41
C ALA A 53 -12.20 -9.16 10.12
N GLU A 54 -13.37 -9.45 9.53
CA GLU A 54 -13.46 -10.10 8.22
C GLU A 54 -12.89 -9.23 7.09
N LEU A 55 -13.21 -7.94 7.04
CA LEU A 55 -12.65 -7.01 6.05
C LEU A 55 -11.12 -6.87 6.21
N THR A 56 -10.61 -6.96 7.44
CA THR A 56 -9.18 -6.84 7.75
C THR A 56 -8.37 -8.09 7.38
N LEU A 57 -9.03 -9.23 7.10
CA LEU A 57 -8.34 -10.38 6.51
C LEU A 57 -7.65 -9.94 5.22
N THR A 58 -6.37 -10.25 5.09
CA THR A 58 -5.50 -9.75 4.02
C THR A 58 -6.08 -10.01 2.62
N GLN A 59 -6.70 -11.18 2.42
CA GLN A 59 -7.37 -11.55 1.17
C GLN A 59 -8.54 -10.61 0.79
N ASN A 60 -9.21 -10.00 1.77
CA ASN A 60 -10.32 -9.08 1.57
C ASN A 60 -9.82 -7.63 1.54
N ALA A 61 -8.95 -7.25 2.48
CA ALA A 61 -8.46 -5.89 2.63
C ALA A 61 -7.75 -5.37 1.37
N GLN A 62 -6.94 -6.22 0.71
CA GLN A 62 -6.19 -5.81 -0.47
C GLN A 62 -7.08 -5.37 -1.64
N PRO A 63 -7.96 -6.24 -2.19
CA PRO A 63 -8.86 -5.82 -3.28
C PRO A 63 -9.86 -4.74 -2.83
N ALA A 64 -10.28 -4.72 -1.56
CA ALA A 64 -11.20 -3.69 -1.04
C ALA A 64 -10.61 -2.28 -1.02
N LEU A 65 -9.35 -2.15 -0.60
CA LEU A 65 -8.63 -0.88 -0.59
C LEU A 65 -8.34 -0.38 -2.01
N MET A 66 -8.02 -1.31 -2.92
CA MET A 66 -7.86 -0.98 -4.33
C MET A 66 -9.18 -0.51 -4.95
N ALA A 67 -10.28 -1.22 -4.74
CA ALA A 67 -11.61 -0.81 -5.22
C ALA A 67 -11.99 0.60 -4.71
N THR A 68 -11.74 0.88 -3.43
CA THR A 68 -12.01 2.19 -2.84
C THR A 68 -11.14 3.29 -3.45
N SER A 69 -9.87 3.00 -3.72
CA SER A 69 -8.95 3.96 -4.34
C SER A 69 -9.33 4.23 -5.80
N MET A 70 -9.69 3.18 -6.55
CA MET A 70 -10.15 3.32 -7.93
C MET A 70 -11.50 4.03 -8.01
N ALA A 71 -12.41 3.81 -7.06
CA ALA A 71 -13.66 4.57 -6.96
C ALA A 71 -13.41 6.07 -6.75
N ALA A 72 -12.45 6.44 -5.89
CA ALA A 72 -12.04 7.83 -5.71
C ALA A 72 -11.38 8.41 -6.98
N MET A 73 -10.54 7.63 -7.67
CA MET A 73 -9.95 8.03 -8.96
C MET A 73 -11.01 8.24 -10.04
N ARG A 74 -12.01 7.36 -10.16
CA ARG A 74 -13.12 7.50 -11.13
C ARG A 74 -14.05 8.67 -10.80
N ALA A 75 -14.17 9.06 -9.54
CA ALA A 75 -14.88 10.27 -9.14
C ALA A 75 -14.08 11.53 -9.53
N LEU A 76 -12.76 11.53 -9.34
CA LEU A 76 -11.87 12.60 -9.82
C LEU A 76 -11.92 12.77 -11.34
N GLU A 77 -11.89 11.67 -12.09
CA GLU A 77 -12.01 11.68 -13.55
C GLU A 77 -13.35 12.25 -14.03
N ALA A 78 -14.44 11.96 -13.32
CA ALA A 78 -15.76 12.53 -13.62
C ALA A 78 -15.80 14.06 -13.46
N GLU A 79 -14.91 14.61 -12.61
CA GLU A 79 -14.73 16.04 -12.39
C GLU A 79 -13.58 16.64 -13.24
N GLY A 80 -13.04 15.87 -14.19
CA GLY A 80 -12.04 16.33 -15.15
C GLY A 80 -10.58 16.22 -14.70
N VAL A 81 -10.29 15.55 -13.57
CA VAL A 81 -8.92 15.26 -13.13
C VAL A 81 -8.50 13.87 -13.59
N ALA A 82 -7.49 13.80 -14.44
CA ALA A 82 -6.93 12.55 -14.93
C ALA A 82 -5.68 12.15 -14.14
N VAL A 83 -5.30 10.86 -14.19
CA VAL A 83 -4.03 10.39 -13.60
C VAL A 83 -2.81 11.11 -14.20
N THR A 84 -2.90 11.56 -15.45
CA THR A 84 -1.86 12.32 -16.16
C THR A 84 -1.65 13.73 -15.63
N ASP A 85 -2.52 14.23 -14.75
CA ASP A 85 -2.30 15.48 -14.02
C ASP A 85 -1.28 15.31 -12.88
N ALA A 86 -0.90 14.06 -12.55
CA ALA A 86 0.21 13.76 -11.69
C ALA A 86 1.51 13.51 -12.47
N ALA A 87 2.65 13.89 -11.90
CA ALA A 87 3.96 13.55 -12.44
C ALA A 87 4.35 12.10 -12.13
N PHE A 88 3.82 11.56 -11.02
CA PHE A 88 4.10 10.21 -10.55
C PHE A 88 2.88 9.61 -9.86
N VAL A 89 2.81 8.28 -9.91
CA VAL A 89 1.97 7.51 -8.98
C VAL A 89 2.86 6.72 -8.03
N ALA A 90 2.42 6.54 -6.79
CA ALA A 90 3.10 5.69 -5.82
C ALA A 90 2.07 5.03 -4.91
N GLY A 91 2.35 3.86 -4.36
CA GLY A 91 1.47 3.30 -3.35
C GLY A 91 2.21 2.50 -2.31
N HIS A 92 1.60 2.34 -1.14
CA HIS A 92 2.24 1.63 -0.04
C HIS A 92 1.87 0.15 -0.08
N SER A 93 2.84 -0.72 -0.36
CA SER A 93 2.64 -2.17 -0.51
C SER A 93 1.56 -2.49 -1.56
N LEU A 94 0.38 -2.99 -1.16
CA LEU A 94 -0.74 -3.24 -2.08
C LEU A 94 -1.11 -1.99 -2.90
N GLY A 95 -0.86 -0.79 -2.37
CA GLY A 95 -1.16 0.47 -3.05
C GLY A 95 -0.42 0.61 -4.39
N GLU A 96 0.70 -0.08 -4.61
CA GLU A 96 1.37 -0.09 -5.93
C GLU A 96 0.46 -0.68 -7.01
N TYR A 97 -0.36 -1.66 -6.68
CA TYR A 97 -1.33 -2.25 -7.60
C TYR A 97 -2.45 -1.24 -7.92
N SER A 98 -2.94 -0.50 -6.92
CA SER A 98 -3.89 0.60 -7.13
C SER A 98 -3.30 1.72 -8.00
N ALA A 99 -2.04 2.08 -7.75
CA ALA A 99 -1.31 3.08 -8.53
C ALA A 99 -1.16 2.66 -10.00
N LEU A 100 -0.82 1.39 -10.25
CA LEU A 100 -0.71 0.83 -11.59
C LEU A 100 -2.07 0.72 -12.29
N ALA A 101 -3.13 0.37 -11.57
CA ALA A 101 -4.50 0.37 -12.11
C ALA A 101 -4.95 1.80 -12.50
N ALA A 102 -4.69 2.79 -11.64
CA ALA A 102 -4.97 4.19 -11.93
C ALA A 102 -4.18 4.71 -13.14
N ALA A 103 -2.91 4.30 -13.29
CA ALA A 103 -2.07 4.66 -14.42
C ALA A 103 -2.33 3.82 -15.69
N GLY A 104 -3.33 2.93 -15.69
CA GLY A 104 -3.70 2.10 -16.84
C GLY A 104 -2.71 0.98 -17.19
N SER A 105 -1.78 0.67 -16.28
CA SER A 105 -0.81 -0.43 -16.44
C SER A 105 -1.45 -1.79 -16.22
N LEU A 106 -2.41 -1.87 -15.29
CA LEU A 106 -3.23 -3.05 -15.01
C LEU A 106 -4.72 -2.71 -15.18
N SER A 107 -5.53 -3.67 -15.62
CA SER A 107 -7.00 -3.50 -15.61
C SER A 107 -7.54 -3.59 -14.17
N ILE A 108 -8.68 -2.98 -13.86
CA ILE A 108 -9.27 -3.06 -12.51
C ILE A 108 -9.61 -4.53 -12.17
N ALA A 109 -10.23 -5.25 -13.11
CA ALA A 109 -10.54 -6.66 -12.94
C ALA A 109 -9.31 -7.55 -12.67
N ASP A 110 -8.22 -7.40 -13.43
CA ASP A 110 -6.99 -8.16 -13.18
C ASP A 110 -6.33 -7.74 -11.86
N THR A 111 -6.35 -6.45 -11.54
CA THR A 111 -5.82 -5.94 -10.27
C THR A 111 -6.57 -6.53 -9.09
N ALA A 112 -7.90 -6.64 -9.16
CA ALA A 112 -8.72 -7.26 -8.13
C ALA A 112 -8.33 -8.74 -7.92
N ARG A 113 -8.22 -9.50 -9.00
CA ARG A 113 -7.79 -10.91 -8.97
C ARG A 113 -6.38 -11.07 -8.41
N LEU A 114 -5.42 -10.27 -8.90
CA LEU A 114 -4.05 -10.26 -8.41
C LEU A 114 -3.98 -9.96 -6.91
N LEU A 115 -4.74 -8.98 -6.42
CA LEU A 115 -4.75 -8.62 -5.01
C LEU A 115 -5.46 -9.66 -4.12
N ARG A 116 -6.50 -10.32 -4.64
CA ARG A 116 -7.10 -11.48 -3.97
C ARG A 116 -6.09 -12.62 -3.85
N THR A 117 -5.42 -12.98 -4.94
CA THR A 117 -4.34 -13.98 -4.96
C THR A 117 -3.20 -13.60 -4.02
N ARG A 118 -2.71 -12.36 -4.09
CA ARG A 118 -1.66 -11.83 -3.22
C ARG A 118 -2.04 -11.93 -1.76
N GLY A 119 -3.26 -11.53 -1.41
CA GLY A 119 -3.72 -11.56 -0.03
C GLY A 119 -3.88 -12.99 0.51
N GLN A 120 -4.34 -13.94 -0.30
CA GLN A 120 -4.38 -15.35 0.07
C GLN A 120 -2.98 -15.96 0.24
N ALA A 121 -2.09 -15.71 -0.73
CA ALA A 121 -0.73 -16.23 -0.73
C ALA A 121 0.07 -15.70 0.47
N MET A 122 0.03 -14.40 0.74
CA MET A 122 0.72 -13.80 1.89
C MET A 122 0.15 -14.28 3.23
N GLN A 123 -1.16 -14.51 3.33
CA GLN A 123 -1.79 -14.99 4.57
C GLN A 123 -1.42 -16.45 4.89
N SER A 124 -1.12 -17.25 3.87
CA SER A 124 -0.84 -18.69 3.96
C SER A 124 0.63 -19.06 3.82
N ALA A 125 1.51 -18.10 3.50
CA ALA A 125 2.94 -18.33 3.29
C ALA A 125 3.66 -18.88 4.52
N VAL A 126 3.17 -18.59 5.72
CA VAL A 126 3.64 -19.21 6.97
C VAL A 126 2.47 -19.73 7.81
N PRO A 127 2.66 -20.79 8.62
CA PRO A 127 1.63 -21.25 9.53
C PRO A 127 1.20 -20.16 10.52
N VAL A 128 -0.08 -20.19 10.90
CA VAL A 128 -0.66 -19.20 11.80
C VAL A 128 0.08 -19.18 13.13
N GLY A 129 0.58 -18.00 13.50
CA GLY A 129 1.27 -17.76 14.77
C GLY A 129 2.79 -17.97 14.72
N GLU A 130 3.36 -18.39 13.58
CA GLU A 130 4.80 -18.51 13.41
C GLU A 130 5.47 -17.21 12.95
N GLY A 131 4.72 -16.31 12.32
CA GLY A 131 5.19 -14.98 11.93
C GLY A 131 4.60 -13.85 12.75
N ALA A 132 5.27 -12.70 12.72
CA ALA A 132 4.74 -11.47 13.29
C ALA A 132 5.35 -10.24 12.60
N MET A 133 4.80 -9.06 12.94
CA MET A 133 5.38 -7.77 12.62
C MET A 133 5.30 -6.84 13.83
N ALA A 134 6.23 -5.91 13.96
CA ALA A 134 6.22 -4.89 15.01
C ALA A 134 6.63 -3.52 14.48
N ALA A 135 5.86 -2.49 14.82
CA ALA A 135 6.22 -1.10 14.55
C ALA A 135 7.16 -0.57 15.65
N ILE A 136 8.37 -0.21 15.24
CA ILE A 136 9.40 0.40 16.09
C ILE A 136 9.34 1.92 15.88
N LEU A 137 9.06 2.64 16.96
CA LEU A 137 8.90 4.09 16.95
C LEU A 137 10.07 4.79 17.65
N GLY A 138 10.68 5.76 16.96
CA GLY A 138 11.73 6.61 17.51
C GLY A 138 13.17 6.13 17.28
N LEU A 139 13.36 5.05 16.51
CA LEU A 139 14.66 4.66 15.96
C LEU A 139 14.63 4.81 14.44
N ASP A 140 15.78 5.13 13.84
CA ASP A 140 15.93 5.19 12.39
C ASP A 140 16.12 3.79 11.77
N LEU A 141 16.16 3.74 10.43
CA LEU A 141 16.28 2.49 9.69
C LEU A 141 17.57 1.73 10.00
N GLU A 142 18.70 2.41 10.18
CA GLU A 142 19.99 1.76 10.44
C GLU A 142 19.97 1.10 11.83
N ALA A 143 19.51 1.82 12.85
CA ALA A 143 19.35 1.30 14.19
C ALA A 143 18.38 0.10 14.21
N VAL A 144 17.25 0.18 13.49
CA VAL A 144 16.27 -0.92 13.44
C VAL A 144 16.80 -2.13 12.67
N ARG A 145 17.62 -1.94 11.63
CA ARG A 145 18.32 -3.06 10.97
C ARG A 145 19.27 -3.77 11.93
N ALA A 146 20.05 -3.03 12.72
CA ALA A 146 20.93 -3.62 13.72
C ALA A 146 20.15 -4.33 14.84
N VAL A 147 18.98 -3.80 15.25
CA VAL A 147 18.06 -4.49 16.17
C VAL A 147 17.56 -5.81 15.57
N ALA A 148 17.13 -5.80 14.32
CA ALA A 148 16.61 -7.00 13.66
C ALA A 148 17.67 -8.08 13.49
N GLU A 149 18.91 -7.70 13.12
CA GLU A 149 20.04 -8.61 13.01
C GLU A 149 20.40 -9.25 14.36
N GLU A 150 20.45 -8.46 15.43
CA GLU A 150 20.70 -8.97 16.79
C GLU A 150 19.58 -9.90 17.27
N ALA A 151 18.33 -9.54 16.98
CA ALA A 151 17.15 -10.32 17.38
C ALA A 151 16.98 -11.62 16.59
N ALA A 152 17.53 -11.70 15.38
CA ALA A 152 17.38 -12.83 14.47
C ALA A 152 17.78 -14.16 15.13
N GLN A 153 18.98 -14.25 15.72
CA GLN A 153 19.48 -15.45 16.41
C GLN A 153 19.30 -16.77 15.61
N GLY A 154 19.50 -16.70 14.28
CA GLY A 154 19.32 -17.83 13.36
C GLY A 154 17.91 -17.96 12.75
N GLU A 155 16.95 -17.14 13.19
CA GLU A 155 15.63 -16.98 12.59
C GLU A 155 15.57 -15.74 11.68
N VAL A 156 14.50 -15.59 10.88
CA VAL A 156 14.30 -14.39 10.07
C VAL A 156 13.78 -13.25 10.93
N CYS A 157 14.45 -12.09 10.90
CA CYS A 157 13.92 -10.80 11.35
C CYS A 157 14.52 -9.70 10.48
N GLN A 158 13.68 -8.91 9.81
CA GLN A 158 14.10 -7.93 8.82
C GLN A 158 13.28 -6.64 8.95
N ALA A 159 13.86 -5.50 8.58
CA ALA A 159 13.13 -4.25 8.43
C ALA A 159 12.22 -4.33 7.19
N ALA A 160 10.92 -4.46 7.41
CA ALA A 160 9.89 -4.62 6.38
C ALA A 160 9.43 -3.28 5.78
N ASN A 161 9.25 -2.25 6.60
CA ASN A 161 8.81 -0.94 6.10
C ASN A 161 9.67 0.18 6.70
N ASP A 162 10.25 1.02 5.84
CA ASP A 162 10.81 2.32 6.23
C ASP A 162 9.76 3.39 5.92
N ASN A 163 8.88 3.63 6.89
CA ASN A 163 7.66 4.41 6.69
C ASN A 163 7.90 5.91 6.82
N ASP A 164 8.54 6.34 7.89
CA ASP A 164 8.87 7.74 8.13
C ASP A 164 10.08 7.83 9.06
N PRO A 165 10.71 9.02 9.25
CA PRO A 165 11.91 9.14 10.09
C PRO A 165 11.74 8.68 11.56
N THR A 166 10.51 8.41 11.99
CA THR A 166 10.16 8.00 13.34
C THR A 166 9.53 6.62 13.41
N GLN A 167 9.34 5.92 12.29
CA GLN A 167 8.62 4.65 12.22
C GLN A 167 9.26 3.70 11.21
N VAL A 168 9.76 2.58 11.72
CA VAL A 168 10.21 1.43 10.92
C VAL A 168 9.47 0.20 11.42
N VAL A 169 9.03 -0.65 10.52
CA VAL A 169 8.37 -1.92 10.86
C VAL A 169 9.35 -3.06 10.67
N VAL A 170 9.47 -3.94 11.66
CA VAL A 170 10.20 -5.21 11.56
C VAL A 170 9.22 -6.37 11.33
N SER A 171 9.70 -7.40 10.65
CA SER A 171 8.92 -8.57 10.23
C SER A 171 9.78 -9.82 10.21
N GLY A 172 9.18 -10.97 10.51
CA GLY A 172 9.89 -12.26 10.52
C GLY A 172 9.25 -13.30 11.42
N ALA A 173 10.05 -14.24 11.89
CA ALA A 173 9.62 -15.24 12.86
C ALA A 173 9.12 -14.55 14.14
N LYS A 174 7.99 -15.02 14.69
CA LYS A 174 7.31 -14.36 15.81
C LYS A 174 8.25 -14.13 16.99
N ALA A 175 9.01 -15.15 17.39
CA ALA A 175 9.94 -15.04 18.51
C ALA A 175 11.05 -14.00 18.24
N ALA A 176 11.57 -13.94 17.01
CA ALA A 176 12.57 -12.96 16.62
C ALA A 176 12.03 -11.52 16.61
N VAL A 177 10.79 -11.34 16.16
CA VAL A 177 10.12 -10.02 16.17
C VAL A 177 9.81 -9.57 17.60
N GLU A 178 9.36 -10.48 18.47
CA GLU A 178 9.15 -10.17 19.90
C GLU A 178 10.46 -9.76 20.58
N ARG A 179 11.57 -10.47 20.31
CA ARG A 179 12.92 -10.08 20.76
C ARG A 179 13.32 -8.71 20.21
N ALA A 180 13.10 -8.45 18.93
CA ALA A 180 13.41 -7.16 18.31
C ALA A 180 12.65 -6.01 18.98
N ALA A 181 11.39 -6.23 19.37
CA ALA A 181 10.60 -5.24 20.08
C ALA A 181 11.18 -4.90 21.47
N GLU A 182 11.72 -5.87 22.20
CA GLU A 182 12.37 -5.63 23.49
C GLU A 182 13.75 -4.97 23.33
N ILE A 183 14.60 -5.48 22.44
CA ILE A 183 15.93 -4.90 22.14
C ILE A 183 15.78 -3.45 21.65
N ALA A 184 14.76 -3.15 20.84
CA ALA A 184 14.49 -1.78 20.40
C ALA A 184 14.25 -0.83 21.58
N LYS A 185 13.48 -1.25 22.60
CA LYS A 185 13.23 -0.43 23.80
C LYS A 185 14.52 -0.18 24.57
N GLU A 186 15.36 -1.20 24.72
CA GLU A 186 16.68 -1.08 25.37
C GLU A 186 17.60 -0.11 24.61
N LYS A 187 17.52 -0.10 23.27
CA LYS A 187 18.25 0.85 22.40
C LYS A 187 17.58 2.22 22.27
N GLY A 188 16.56 2.52 23.06
CA GLY A 188 15.97 3.86 23.16
C GLY A 188 14.78 4.13 22.24
N ALA A 189 14.15 3.09 21.67
CA ALA A 189 12.87 3.25 20.99
C ALA A 189 11.83 3.84 21.96
N LYS A 190 11.07 4.83 21.50
CA LYS A 190 9.98 5.43 22.28
C LYS A 190 8.88 4.41 22.54
N ARG A 191 8.59 3.56 21.54
CA ARG A 191 7.62 2.47 21.60
C ARG A 191 8.05 1.37 20.64
N ALA A 192 7.74 0.13 21.00
CA ALA A 192 7.71 -1.00 20.08
C ALA A 192 6.33 -1.66 20.22
N VAL A 193 5.60 -1.76 19.12
CA VAL A 193 4.19 -2.18 19.12
C VAL A 193 4.03 -3.37 18.18
N MET A 194 3.68 -4.54 18.74
CA MET A 194 3.29 -5.70 17.95
C MET A 194 2.05 -5.36 17.13
N LEU A 195 2.09 -5.64 15.83
CA LEU A 195 0.97 -5.39 14.93
C LEU A 195 -0.03 -6.55 15.02
N PRO A 196 -1.35 -6.29 14.89
CA PRO A 196 -2.37 -7.32 14.94
C PRO A 196 -2.45 -8.11 13.62
N VAL A 197 -1.31 -8.64 13.16
CA VAL A 197 -1.17 -9.47 11.96
C VAL A 197 -0.39 -10.73 12.32
N SER A 198 -0.82 -11.87 11.79
CA SER A 198 -0.17 -13.17 12.02
C SER A 198 0.85 -13.54 10.95
N ALA A 199 0.90 -12.78 9.84
CA ALA A 199 1.78 -13.03 8.72
C ALA A 199 2.95 -12.04 8.71
N PRO A 200 4.19 -12.50 8.43
CA PRO A 200 5.39 -11.68 8.44
C PRO A 200 5.64 -11.09 7.05
N PHE A 201 4.84 -10.10 6.67
CA PHE A 201 4.93 -9.47 5.35
C PHE A 201 6.29 -8.79 5.12
N HIS A 202 6.72 -8.71 3.85
CA HIS A 202 7.93 -7.96 3.46
C HIS A 202 9.22 -8.46 4.14
N CYS A 203 9.35 -9.79 4.23
CA CYS A 203 10.59 -10.45 4.65
C CYS A 203 10.78 -11.77 3.88
N ALA A 204 11.94 -12.40 4.04
CA ALA A 204 12.32 -13.64 3.37
C ALA A 204 11.32 -14.80 3.58
N LEU A 205 10.54 -14.81 4.68
CA LEU A 205 9.51 -15.83 4.93
C LEU A 205 8.33 -15.75 3.95
N MET A 206 8.20 -14.66 3.18
CA MET A 206 7.16 -14.50 2.17
C MET A 206 7.53 -15.08 0.80
N GLN A 207 8.65 -15.81 0.68
CA GLN A 207 9.04 -16.42 -0.61
C GLN A 207 7.93 -17.26 -1.26
N PRO A 208 7.18 -18.12 -0.52
CA PRO A 208 6.07 -18.86 -1.13
C PRO A 208 4.99 -17.94 -1.74
N ALA A 209 4.73 -16.79 -1.13
CA ALA A 209 3.80 -15.81 -1.69
C ALA A 209 4.37 -15.09 -2.91
N ALA A 210 5.68 -14.83 -2.95
CA ALA A 210 6.34 -14.26 -4.10
C ALA A 210 6.28 -15.21 -5.30
N ASP A 211 6.46 -16.52 -5.10
CA ASP A 211 6.38 -17.52 -6.16
C ASP A 211 4.97 -17.57 -6.77
N VAL A 212 3.92 -17.58 -5.93
CA VAL A 212 2.52 -17.50 -6.39
C VAL A 212 2.25 -16.21 -7.17
N MET A 213 2.79 -15.08 -6.72
CA MET A 213 2.64 -13.80 -7.43
C MET A 213 3.40 -13.77 -8.75
N ALA A 214 4.55 -14.41 -8.85
CA ALA A 214 5.29 -14.53 -10.10
C ALA A 214 4.46 -15.26 -11.18
N GLU A 215 3.82 -16.38 -10.80
CA GLU A 215 2.91 -17.11 -11.68
C GLU A 215 1.68 -16.27 -12.07
N ALA A 216 1.03 -15.63 -11.10
CA ALA A 216 -0.16 -14.81 -11.35
C ALA A 216 0.13 -13.60 -12.24
N LEU A 217 1.25 -12.90 -12.02
CA LEU A 217 1.67 -11.74 -12.81
C LEU A 217 2.15 -12.12 -14.22
N ALA A 218 2.63 -13.35 -14.43
CA ALA A 218 2.96 -13.86 -15.77
C ALA A 218 1.70 -14.09 -16.63
N ALA A 219 0.54 -14.31 -16.01
CA ALA A 219 -0.73 -14.52 -16.69
C ALA A 219 -1.50 -13.23 -17.01
N VAL A 220 -0.98 -12.06 -16.60
CA VAL A 220 -1.63 -10.75 -16.79
C VAL A 220 -0.77 -9.86 -17.70
N GLU A 221 -1.45 -9.10 -18.56
CA GLU A 221 -0.80 -8.05 -19.36
C GLU A 221 -0.46 -6.85 -18.47
N VAL A 222 0.84 -6.56 -18.32
CA VAL A 222 1.33 -5.34 -17.68
C VAL A 222 1.71 -4.35 -18.77
N LYS A 223 1.06 -3.19 -18.81
CA LYS A 223 1.34 -2.13 -19.79
C LYS A 223 2.27 -1.08 -19.20
N ALA A 224 2.95 -0.32 -20.05
CA ALA A 224 3.64 0.88 -19.59
C ALA A 224 2.61 1.84 -18.97
N PRO A 225 2.82 2.33 -17.73
CA PRO A 225 1.88 3.22 -17.08
C PRO A 225 1.88 4.61 -17.73
N ALA A 226 0.72 5.28 -17.75
CA ALA A 226 0.58 6.62 -18.32
C ALA A 226 1.48 7.67 -17.65
N VAL A 227 1.80 7.45 -16.37
CA VAL A 227 2.76 8.22 -15.57
C VAL A 227 3.63 7.25 -14.76
N PRO A 228 4.93 7.51 -14.52
CA PRO A 228 5.80 6.54 -13.87
C PRO A 228 5.37 6.16 -12.45
N LEU A 229 5.58 4.89 -12.09
CA LEU A 229 5.40 4.36 -10.73
C LEU A 229 6.67 4.61 -9.90
N ILE A 230 6.55 5.17 -8.69
CA ILE A 230 7.64 5.13 -7.71
C ILE A 230 7.64 3.77 -7.01
N ALA A 231 8.49 2.86 -7.48
CA ALA A 231 8.45 1.45 -7.07
C ALA A 231 8.98 1.26 -5.64
N ASN A 232 8.28 0.52 -4.77
CA ASN A 232 8.63 0.40 -3.34
C ASN A 232 10.02 -0.19 -3.08
N VAL A 233 10.44 -1.16 -3.91
CA VAL A 233 11.73 -1.85 -3.76
C VAL A 233 12.90 -0.94 -4.12
N ARG A 234 12.71 -0.03 -5.08
CA ARG A 234 13.78 0.83 -5.60
C ARG A 234 13.75 2.27 -5.07
N ALA A 235 12.58 2.75 -4.67
CA ALA A 235 12.32 4.14 -4.31
C ALA A 235 12.66 5.15 -5.43
N GLU A 236 12.41 4.77 -6.69
CA GLU A 236 12.63 5.61 -7.87
C GLU A 236 11.53 5.37 -8.93
N ALA A 237 11.47 6.23 -9.93
CA ALA A 237 10.50 6.15 -11.01
C ALA A 237 10.78 4.99 -11.97
N VAL A 238 9.76 4.20 -12.25
CA VAL A 238 9.80 3.05 -13.17
C VAL A 238 8.62 3.14 -14.14
N GLY A 239 8.90 3.00 -15.44
CA GLY A 239 7.88 2.96 -16.50
C GLY A 239 7.97 1.73 -17.41
N ASP A 240 9.02 0.92 -17.27
CA ASP A 240 9.18 -0.31 -18.04
C ASP A 240 8.29 -1.42 -17.47
N PRO A 241 7.36 -2.00 -18.25
CA PRO A 241 6.37 -2.96 -17.75
C PRO A 241 6.99 -4.28 -17.27
N ASP A 242 8.07 -4.76 -17.91
CA ASP A 242 8.73 -6.00 -17.50
C ASP A 242 9.46 -5.81 -16.16
N LEU A 243 10.12 -4.67 -15.99
CA LEU A 243 10.72 -4.31 -14.71
C LEU A 243 9.65 -4.09 -13.63
N ILE A 244 8.52 -3.47 -13.94
CA ILE A 244 7.39 -3.35 -13.00
C ILE A 244 6.94 -4.74 -12.53
N ARG A 245 6.73 -5.67 -13.47
CA ARG A 245 6.33 -7.05 -13.15
C ARG A 245 7.33 -7.70 -12.19
N GLN A 246 8.63 -7.59 -12.47
CA GLN A 246 9.68 -8.13 -11.60
C GLN A 246 9.64 -7.50 -10.20
N LEU A 247 9.54 -6.17 -10.12
CA LEU A 247 9.56 -5.46 -8.84
C LEU A 247 8.33 -5.76 -7.98
N LEU A 248 7.16 -6.02 -8.57
CA LEU A 248 5.98 -6.43 -7.83
C LEU A 248 6.14 -7.80 -7.15
N VAL A 249 6.92 -8.71 -7.74
CA VAL A 249 7.30 -9.99 -7.12
C VAL A 249 8.31 -9.75 -6.01
N ASP A 250 9.39 -9.02 -6.30
CA ASP A 250 10.44 -8.70 -5.33
C ASP A 250 9.88 -7.97 -4.10
N GLN A 251 8.84 -7.14 -4.28
CA GLN A 251 8.18 -6.38 -3.22
C GLN A 251 7.55 -7.27 -2.14
N VAL A 252 7.16 -8.51 -2.46
CA VAL A 252 6.50 -9.41 -1.51
C VAL A 252 7.46 -9.81 -0.36
N THR A 253 8.75 -9.98 -0.66
CA THR A 253 9.81 -10.33 0.30
C THR A 253 10.72 -9.15 0.66
N GLY A 254 10.74 -8.12 -0.18
CA GLY A 254 11.56 -6.91 -0.01
C GLY A 254 10.91 -5.84 0.87
N SER A 255 11.76 -4.90 1.34
CA SER A 255 11.31 -3.77 2.15
C SER A 255 10.50 -2.75 1.34
N VAL A 256 9.44 -2.21 1.95
CA VAL A 256 8.75 -1.01 1.44
C VAL A 256 9.55 0.23 1.83
N ARG A 257 10.24 0.84 0.87
CA ARG A 257 11.11 2.01 1.08
C ARG A 257 10.34 3.33 0.97
N TRP A 258 9.22 3.46 1.70
CA TRP A 258 8.29 4.59 1.56
C TRP A 258 8.94 5.95 1.85
N ARG A 259 9.76 6.05 2.90
CA ARG A 259 10.50 7.27 3.22
C ARG A 259 11.38 7.73 2.07
N GLU A 260 12.15 6.82 1.48
CA GLU A 260 13.00 7.10 0.33
C GLU A 260 12.16 7.45 -0.91
N SER A 261 11.02 6.78 -1.15
CA SER A 261 10.11 7.10 -2.26
C SER A 261 9.60 8.54 -2.20
N VAL A 262 9.23 9.02 -1.01
CA VAL A 262 8.78 10.40 -0.81
C VAL A 262 9.94 11.40 -0.99
N GLN A 263 11.13 11.07 -0.49
CA GLN A 263 12.34 11.89 -0.69
C GLN A 263 12.72 11.99 -2.17
N TYR A 264 12.60 10.88 -2.91
CA TYR A 264 12.79 10.87 -4.36
C TYR A 264 11.79 11.78 -5.06
N MET A 265 10.49 11.65 -4.77
CA MET A 265 9.46 12.54 -5.33
C MET A 265 9.74 14.01 -5.04
N ALA A 266 10.15 14.35 -3.81
CA ALA A 266 10.52 15.71 -3.42
C ALA A 266 11.71 16.23 -4.27
N ALA A 267 12.75 15.40 -4.44
CA ALA A 267 13.91 15.71 -5.27
C ALA A 267 13.56 15.88 -6.76
N GLN A 268 12.48 15.24 -7.24
CA GLN A 268 11.92 15.45 -8.58
C GLN A 268 10.98 16.66 -8.67
N GLY A 269 10.87 17.46 -7.60
CA GLY A 269 10.10 18.71 -7.59
C GLY A 269 8.62 18.54 -7.23
N VAL A 270 8.18 17.38 -6.74
CA VAL A 270 6.82 17.20 -6.22
C VAL A 270 6.62 18.08 -4.99
N THR A 271 5.63 18.97 -5.05
CA THR A 271 5.27 19.88 -3.96
C THR A 271 3.91 19.58 -3.36
N GLU A 272 3.14 18.67 -3.96
CA GLU A 272 1.81 18.29 -3.51
C GLU A 272 1.56 16.79 -3.74
N THR A 273 0.89 16.13 -2.81
CA THR A 273 0.47 14.73 -2.92
C THR A 273 -1.01 14.59 -2.64
N TRP A 274 -1.72 13.83 -3.47
CA TRP A 274 -3.11 13.46 -3.21
C TRP A 274 -3.16 11.99 -2.81
N GLU A 275 -3.59 11.71 -1.58
CA GLU A 275 -3.84 10.35 -1.09
C GLU A 275 -5.23 9.91 -1.54
N ILE A 276 -5.28 9.09 -2.58
CA ILE A 276 -6.51 8.69 -3.26
C ILE A 276 -7.01 7.37 -2.66
N GLY A 277 -8.17 7.40 -2.01
CA GLY A 277 -8.81 6.22 -1.40
C GLY A 277 -9.09 6.39 0.08
N ALA A 278 -8.96 5.29 0.84
CA ALA A 278 -9.35 5.25 2.24
C ALA A 278 -8.30 5.87 3.18
N GLY A 279 -8.77 6.63 4.17
CA GLY A 279 -7.92 7.13 5.25
C GLY A 279 -7.05 8.33 4.88
N LYS A 280 -6.01 8.55 5.68
CA LYS A 280 -5.07 9.68 5.55
C LYS A 280 -3.67 9.34 6.08
N ALA A 281 -3.33 8.05 6.07
CA ALA A 281 -2.12 7.54 6.71
C ALA A 281 -0.87 8.00 5.96
N LEU A 282 -0.90 7.94 4.62
CA LEU A 282 0.22 8.35 3.78
C LEU A 282 0.48 9.84 3.92
N SER A 283 -0.57 10.68 3.92
CA SER A 283 -0.49 12.12 4.15
C SER A 283 0.20 12.44 5.50
N GLY A 284 -0.10 11.65 6.53
CA GLY A 284 0.56 11.74 7.83
C GLY A 284 2.05 11.40 7.78
N MET A 285 2.42 10.33 7.08
CA MET A 285 3.82 9.93 6.90
C MET A 285 4.61 10.93 6.05
N ILE A 286 4.05 11.35 4.91
CA ILE A 286 4.66 12.34 4.01
C ILE A 286 4.98 13.62 4.77
N ARG A 287 4.05 14.15 5.57
CA ARG A 287 4.29 15.36 6.38
C ARG A 287 5.44 15.23 7.38
N LYS A 288 5.72 14.02 7.89
CA LYS A 288 6.86 13.77 8.78
C LYS A 288 8.18 13.65 8.01
N ILE A 289 8.13 13.15 6.78
CA ILE A 289 9.30 13.01 5.89
C ILE A 289 9.71 14.37 5.34
N ASP A 290 8.74 15.11 4.78
CA ASP A 290 8.93 16.45 4.23
C ASP A 290 7.70 17.31 4.50
N ARG A 291 7.90 18.41 5.24
CA ARG A 291 6.82 19.35 5.62
C ARG A 291 6.46 20.33 4.51
N ALA A 292 7.31 20.47 3.49
CA ALA A 292 7.06 21.35 2.35
C ALA A 292 6.07 20.76 1.36
N ILE A 293 5.89 19.43 1.36
CA ILE A 293 4.90 18.75 0.51
C ILE A 293 3.50 18.92 1.11
N ALA A 294 2.61 19.56 0.37
CA ALA A 294 1.21 19.66 0.74
C ALA A 294 0.49 18.31 0.53
N GLY A 295 -0.23 17.82 1.54
CA GLY A 295 -0.99 16.58 1.46
C GLY A 295 -2.50 16.85 1.42
N LYS A 296 -3.20 16.26 0.45
CA LYS A 296 -4.67 16.23 0.36
C LYS A 296 -5.14 14.78 0.40
N ALA A 297 -6.11 14.45 1.24
CA ALA A 297 -6.75 13.13 1.22
C ALA A 297 -8.03 13.20 0.38
N VAL A 298 -8.24 12.23 -0.50
CA VAL A 298 -9.37 12.18 -1.44
C VAL A 298 -10.05 10.83 -1.31
N GLY A 299 -11.03 10.74 -0.41
CA GLY A 299 -11.77 9.50 -0.13
C GLY A 299 -13.29 9.66 -0.04
N ARG A 300 -13.81 10.89 -0.15
CA ARG A 300 -15.23 11.22 -0.07
C ARG A 300 -15.63 12.21 -1.17
N PRO A 301 -16.93 12.30 -1.53
CA PRO A 301 -17.39 13.26 -2.53
C PRO A 301 -16.98 14.71 -2.27
N ASP A 302 -17.04 15.16 -1.02
CA ASP A 302 -16.63 16.52 -0.65
C ASP A 302 -15.13 16.74 -0.87
N ASP A 303 -14.29 15.73 -0.64
CA ASP A 303 -12.85 15.83 -0.88
C ASP A 303 -12.56 16.03 -2.37
N VAL A 304 -13.22 15.24 -3.23
CA VAL A 304 -13.16 15.36 -4.70
C VAL A 304 -13.51 16.78 -5.14
N GLN A 305 -14.66 17.29 -4.68
CA GLN A 305 -15.13 18.64 -5.01
C GLN A 305 -14.17 19.73 -4.49
N ASN A 306 -13.58 19.55 -3.31
CA ASN A 306 -12.65 20.51 -2.72
C ASN A 306 -11.35 20.58 -3.50
N VAL A 307 -10.79 19.44 -3.92
CA VAL A 307 -9.52 19.45 -4.67
C VAL A 307 -9.71 20.02 -6.07
N VAL A 308 -10.82 19.73 -6.75
CA VAL A 308 -11.15 20.27 -8.08
C VAL A 308 -11.35 21.79 -8.02
N LYS A 309 -12.08 22.30 -7.02
CA LYS A 309 -12.26 23.75 -6.83
C LYS A 309 -10.95 24.49 -6.55
N SER A 310 -9.97 23.82 -5.93
CA SER A 310 -8.66 24.43 -5.68
C SER A 310 -7.77 24.56 -6.92
N GLU A 311 -8.15 23.91 -8.02
CA GLU A 311 -7.47 23.99 -9.33
C GLU A 311 -8.05 25.07 -10.25
N SER A 312 -9.28 25.54 -9.98
CA SER A 312 -10.00 26.55 -10.78
C SER A 312 -9.67 27.98 -10.33
#